data_AF-A0A5E4ESE1-F1
#
_entry.id   AF-A0A5E4ESE1-F1
#
_cell.length_a   1.000
_cell.length_b   1.000
_cell.length_c   1.000
_cell.angle_alpha   90.00
_cell.angle_beta   90.00
_cell.angle_gamma   90.00
#
_symmetry.space_group_name_H-M   'P 1'
#
loop_
_entity.id
_entity.type
_entity.pdbx_description
1 polymer ?
#
loop_
_entity_poly.entity_id
_entity_poly.type
_entity_poly.pdbx_seq_one_letter_code
_entity_poly.pdbx_strand_id
1 'polypeptide(L)'
;MSVSAVSISQFSLPKAFQVEDHFTAISKPIWRWRRQGCPASRFRCGKREAWKMKATNMGKNYYELLGVSVDSNAQKIKQAYRNLQKKYHPDVAGQEGHEYTLKLNEAYKVLMRENLRKEYDASIGEMRGNYSSSSLGRTSSWNGPLRPQGLFVDENACIGCRECVHHASSTFIFDEALGCARVKLQYGDDEQKIEVSVDSCPVNCIHWVEKEELPVLEFLIQPQPKEGFGIFGGGWERPANVFMAAKSFNKQTHNENHGRNSRASTVEEEETPAQAKARADASRKINMEAASGLFSRFWQWQNKPFWGEKEE
;
A
#
# COMPACT_ATOMS: atom_id res chain seq x y z
N MET A 1 50.17 9.43 42.49
CA MET A 1 49.19 8.62 41.74
C MET A 1 49.77 8.39 40.36
N SER A 2 50.35 7.22 40.16
CA SER A 2 51.14 6.80 39.01
C SER A 2 50.24 6.32 37.87
N VAL A 3 50.37 6.94 36.70
CA VAL A 3 49.74 6.53 35.44
C VAL A 3 50.58 5.42 34.80
N SER A 4 49.98 4.24 34.65
CA SER A 4 50.59 3.11 33.93
C SER A 4 50.08 3.06 32.50
N ALA A 5 50.99 3.26 31.55
CA ALA A 5 50.81 3.00 30.13
C ALA A 5 50.76 1.49 29.87
N VAL A 6 49.87 1.05 28.97
CA VAL A 6 49.87 -0.30 28.41
C VAL A 6 50.10 -0.21 26.91
N SER A 7 51.16 -0.88 26.48
CA SER A 7 51.72 -0.90 25.13
C SER A 7 50.89 -1.71 24.14
N ILE A 8 50.98 -1.22 22.90
CA ILE A 8 50.50 -1.81 21.65
C ILE A 8 51.43 -2.97 21.24
N SER A 9 50.86 -4.12 20.89
CA SER A 9 51.53 -5.06 19.99
C SER A 9 50.53 -5.90 19.19
N GLN A 10 50.60 -5.69 17.87
CA GLN A 10 50.63 -6.70 16.81
C GLN A 10 49.45 -7.67 16.69
N PHE A 11 48.59 -7.45 15.70
CA PHE A 11 48.06 -8.54 14.89
C PHE A 11 48.07 -8.16 13.40
N SER A 12 48.80 -8.98 12.64
CA SER A 12 49.09 -8.82 11.21
C SER A 12 47.91 -9.23 10.34
N LEU A 13 47.68 -8.46 9.29
CA LEU A 13 46.82 -8.79 8.13
C LEU A 13 47.33 -10.05 7.39
N PRO A 14 46.43 -10.76 6.69
CA PRO A 14 46.78 -11.22 5.36
C PRO A 14 45.72 -10.92 4.28
N LYS A 15 46.25 -10.30 3.21
CA LYS A 15 46.04 -10.48 1.76
C LYS A 15 44.61 -10.59 1.20
N ALA A 16 44.27 -9.52 0.48
CA ALA A 16 43.43 -9.54 -0.70
C ALA A 16 43.82 -10.68 -1.67
N PHE A 17 42.81 -11.43 -2.11
CA PHE A 17 42.92 -12.40 -3.21
C PHE A 17 42.18 -11.82 -4.41
N GLN A 18 42.97 -11.23 -5.31
CA GLN A 18 42.58 -10.92 -6.68
C GLN A 18 42.43 -12.23 -7.43
N VAL A 19 41.39 -12.36 -8.25
CA VAL A 19 41.41 -13.29 -9.39
C VAL A 19 41.15 -12.45 -10.63
N GLU A 20 42.16 -12.45 -11.47
CA GLU A 20 42.25 -11.74 -12.74
C GLU A 20 41.40 -12.42 -13.82
N ASP A 21 40.87 -11.57 -14.69
CA ASP A 21 40.34 -11.91 -15.99
C ASP A 21 41.47 -12.43 -16.90
N HIS A 22 41.37 -13.68 -17.35
CA HIS A 22 42.08 -14.15 -18.54
C HIS A 22 41.18 -15.04 -19.42
N PHE A 23 40.53 -14.38 -20.37
CA PHE A 23 40.46 -14.71 -21.80
C PHE A 23 40.75 -16.17 -22.20
N THR A 24 39.72 -16.88 -22.69
CA THR A 24 39.87 -17.66 -23.93
C THR A 24 38.64 -17.46 -24.81
N ALA A 25 38.88 -16.82 -25.96
CA ALA A 25 37.96 -16.76 -27.07
C ALA A 25 37.81 -18.16 -27.67
N ILE A 26 36.59 -18.71 -27.68
CA ILE A 26 36.22 -19.79 -28.59
C ILE A 26 35.00 -19.35 -29.39
N SER A 27 35.22 -19.39 -30.69
CA SER A 27 34.35 -19.03 -31.80
C SER A 27 32.94 -19.61 -31.73
N LYS A 28 31.99 -18.77 -32.16
CA LYS A 28 30.62 -19.07 -32.60
C LYS A 28 30.52 -20.41 -33.35
N PRO A 29 29.38 -21.11 -33.22
CA PRO A 29 28.71 -21.61 -34.41
C PRO A 29 27.38 -20.88 -34.59
N ILE A 30 27.30 -20.25 -35.75
CA ILE A 30 26.09 -19.72 -36.37
C ILE A 30 25.15 -20.89 -36.61
N TRP A 31 24.10 -21.03 -35.79
CA TRP A 31 22.95 -21.87 -36.13
C TRP A 31 21.88 -21.00 -36.78
N ARG A 32 22.04 -20.89 -38.10
CA ARG A 32 21.07 -20.34 -39.04
C ARG A 32 19.88 -21.28 -39.13
N TRP A 33 18.86 -21.08 -38.30
CA TRP A 33 17.59 -21.78 -38.48
C TRP A 33 16.88 -21.24 -39.72
N ARG A 34 16.99 -22.05 -40.78
CA ARG A 34 16.24 -22.00 -42.03
C ARG A 34 14.75 -21.96 -41.69
N ARG A 35 14.08 -20.84 -42.03
CA ARG A 35 12.61 -20.78 -42.08
C ARG A 35 12.14 -21.84 -43.07
N GLN A 36 11.62 -22.95 -42.56
CA GLN A 36 10.76 -23.84 -43.33
C GLN A 36 9.33 -23.53 -42.88
N GLY A 37 8.53 -23.07 -43.84
CA GLY A 37 7.15 -22.64 -43.62
C GLY A 37 6.30 -23.79 -43.11
N CYS A 38 5.44 -23.48 -42.14
CA CYS A 38 4.34 -24.36 -41.78
C CYS A 38 3.27 -24.32 -42.89
N PRO A 39 2.82 -25.48 -43.41
CA PRO A 39 1.73 -25.52 -44.37
C PRO A 39 0.43 -25.06 -43.70
N ALA A 40 -0.29 -24.20 -44.40
CA ALA A 40 -1.60 -23.71 -44.01
C ALA A 40 -2.60 -24.88 -43.98
N SER A 41 -2.88 -25.42 -42.80
CA SER A 41 -4.11 -26.13 -42.53
C SER A 41 -4.85 -25.47 -41.37
N ARG A 42 -6.12 -25.25 -41.67
CA ARG A 42 -7.13 -24.47 -40.99
C ARG A 42 -7.45 -25.05 -39.61
N PHE A 43 -6.64 -24.72 -38.61
CA PHE A 43 -7.07 -24.77 -37.21
C PHE A 43 -6.92 -23.39 -36.58
N ARG A 44 -8.09 -22.82 -36.29
CA ARG A 44 -8.28 -21.56 -35.57
C ARG A 44 -7.59 -21.70 -34.23
N CYS A 45 -6.41 -21.07 -34.09
CA CYS A 45 -5.74 -20.94 -32.81
C CYS A 45 -6.67 -20.14 -31.90
N GLY A 46 -7.44 -20.84 -31.06
CA GLY A 46 -8.21 -20.22 -29.99
C GLY A 46 -7.23 -19.41 -29.16
N LYS A 47 -7.53 -18.12 -29.00
CA LYS A 47 -6.79 -17.20 -28.14
C LYS A 47 -6.56 -17.92 -26.81
N ARG A 48 -5.35 -18.40 -26.56
CA ARG A 48 -4.92 -18.68 -25.18
C ARG A 48 -4.89 -17.31 -24.56
N GLU A 49 -5.93 -16.99 -23.80
CA GLU A 49 -5.95 -15.79 -22.99
C GLU A 49 -4.73 -15.87 -22.10
N ALA A 50 -3.70 -15.13 -22.51
CA ALA A 50 -2.49 -14.91 -21.75
C ALA A 50 -2.90 -14.08 -20.53
N TRP A 51 -3.37 -14.75 -19.49
CA TRP A 51 -3.46 -14.18 -18.15
C TRP A 51 -2.03 -14.04 -17.62
N LYS A 52 -1.26 -13.11 -18.21
CA LYS A 52 -0.21 -12.39 -17.50
C LYS A 52 -0.91 -11.45 -16.52
N MET A 53 -1.52 -12.02 -15.49
CA MET A 53 -1.87 -11.27 -14.29
C MET A 53 -0.55 -10.80 -13.71
N LYS A 54 -0.43 -9.48 -13.55
CA LYS A 54 0.77 -8.75 -13.13
C LYS A 54 1.40 -9.42 -11.92
N ALA A 55 2.65 -9.86 -12.05
CA ALA A 55 3.54 -10.20 -10.94
C ALA A 55 3.97 -8.95 -10.15
N THR A 56 3.03 -8.06 -9.83
CA THR A 56 3.30 -6.79 -9.13
C THR A 56 2.58 -6.68 -7.79
N ASN A 57 1.95 -7.76 -7.32
CA ASN A 57 1.49 -7.78 -5.94
C ASN A 57 1.69 -9.18 -5.37
N MET A 58 2.93 -9.48 -5.03
CA MET A 58 3.24 -10.56 -4.09
C MET A 58 2.74 -10.05 -2.73
N GLY A 59 1.42 -10.12 -2.57
CA GLY A 59 0.65 -9.31 -1.64
C GLY A 59 1.14 -9.47 -0.22
N LYS A 60 1.30 -8.34 0.47
CA LYS A 60 1.62 -8.29 1.90
C LYS A 60 0.52 -8.94 2.76
N ASN A 61 -0.68 -9.15 2.18
CA ASN A 61 -1.86 -9.68 2.84
C ASN A 61 -2.26 -11.09 2.32
N TYR A 62 -2.54 -12.03 3.22
CA TYR A 62 -3.01 -13.38 2.90
C TYR A 62 -4.37 -13.42 2.17
N TYR A 63 -5.27 -12.48 2.47
CA TYR A 63 -6.56 -12.35 1.78
C TYR A 63 -6.37 -11.96 0.30
N GLU A 64 -5.47 -11.02 0.02
CA GLU A 64 -5.11 -10.62 -1.35
C GLU A 64 -4.41 -11.75 -2.10
N LEU A 65 -3.52 -12.48 -1.43
CA LEU A 65 -2.81 -13.63 -2.02
C LEU A 65 -3.79 -14.73 -2.49
N LEU A 66 -4.84 -14.98 -1.71
CA LEU A 66 -5.90 -15.93 -2.08
C LEU A 66 -6.96 -15.33 -3.01
N GLY A 67 -6.98 -14.01 -3.20
CA GLY A 67 -7.99 -13.29 -3.99
C GLY A 67 -9.38 -13.33 -3.36
N VAL A 68 -9.47 -13.30 -2.03
CA VAL A 68 -10.73 -13.36 -1.27
C VAL A 68 -10.90 -12.12 -0.40
N SER A 69 -12.14 -11.75 -0.09
CA SER A 69 -12.44 -10.66 0.86
C SER A 69 -12.08 -11.05 2.30
N VAL A 70 -11.85 -10.06 3.17
CA VAL A 70 -11.63 -10.26 4.62
C VAL A 70 -12.84 -10.95 5.26
N ASP A 71 -14.06 -10.63 4.81
CA ASP A 71 -15.32 -11.21 5.33
C ASP A 71 -15.65 -12.59 4.73
N SER A 72 -14.71 -13.22 4.04
CA SER A 72 -14.98 -14.49 3.35
C SER A 72 -15.16 -15.67 4.33
N ASN A 73 -16.13 -16.53 4.00
CA ASN A 73 -16.37 -17.78 4.73
C ASN A 73 -15.25 -18.81 4.45
N ALA A 74 -14.96 -19.69 5.43
CA ALA A 74 -13.94 -20.74 5.35
C ALA A 74 -14.08 -21.64 4.11
N GLN A 75 -15.32 -21.92 3.67
CA GLN A 75 -15.55 -22.69 2.45
C GLN A 75 -14.98 -21.99 1.20
N LYS A 76 -15.14 -20.67 1.10
CA LYS A 76 -14.64 -19.85 -0.02
C LYS A 76 -13.11 -19.79 -0.01
N ILE A 77 -12.50 -19.64 1.16
CA ILE A 77 -11.05 -19.69 1.36
C ILE A 77 -10.49 -21.05 0.89
N LYS A 78 -11.12 -22.16 1.30
CA LYS A 78 -10.73 -23.52 0.89
C LYS A 78 -10.85 -23.74 -0.61
N GLN A 79 -11.90 -23.21 -1.23
CA GLN A 79 -12.09 -23.31 -2.68
C GLN A 79 -11.05 -22.49 -3.44
N ALA A 80 -10.79 -21.25 -3.02
CA ALA A 80 -9.79 -20.38 -3.62
C ALA A 80 -8.38 -20.99 -3.55
N TYR A 81 -8.00 -21.49 -2.37
CA TYR A 81 -6.74 -22.20 -2.17
C TYR A 81 -6.58 -23.40 -3.12
N ARG A 82 -7.59 -24.27 -3.22
CA ARG A 82 -7.57 -25.43 -4.14
C ARG A 82 -7.42 -25.01 -5.60
N ASN A 83 -8.05 -23.92 -6.00
CA ASN A 83 -7.96 -23.40 -7.37
C ASN A 83 -6.59 -22.83 -7.69
N LEU A 84 -5.94 -22.16 -6.73
CA LEU A 84 -4.60 -21.60 -6.89
C LEU A 84 -3.54 -22.70 -6.85
N GLN A 85 -3.66 -23.67 -5.94
CA GLN A 85 -2.74 -24.79 -5.83
C GLN A 85 -2.65 -25.59 -7.13
N LYS A 86 -3.79 -25.84 -7.80
CA LYS A 86 -3.81 -26.53 -9.10
C LYS A 86 -3.07 -25.78 -10.21
N LYS A 87 -2.96 -24.46 -10.11
CA LYS A 87 -2.30 -23.62 -11.11
C LYS A 87 -0.80 -23.48 -10.87
N TYR A 88 -0.42 -23.37 -9.60
CA TYR A 88 0.96 -23.02 -9.21
C TYR A 88 1.74 -24.18 -8.57
N HIS A 89 1.17 -25.40 -8.54
CA HIS A 89 1.89 -26.58 -8.06
C HIS A 89 3.24 -26.72 -8.77
N PRO A 90 4.33 -27.07 -8.05
CA PRO A 90 5.65 -27.24 -8.67
C PRO A 90 5.66 -28.23 -9.84
N ASP A 91 4.80 -29.25 -9.80
CA ASP A 91 4.65 -30.21 -10.91
C ASP A 91 4.10 -29.59 -12.21
N VAL A 92 3.37 -28.47 -12.12
CA VAL A 92 2.74 -27.80 -13.27
C VAL A 92 3.51 -26.56 -13.69
N ALA A 93 3.95 -25.74 -12.72
CA ALA A 93 4.56 -24.44 -12.95
C ALA A 93 6.10 -24.45 -12.79
N GLY A 94 6.70 -25.57 -12.40
CA GLY A 94 8.13 -25.68 -12.16
C GLY A 94 8.60 -24.86 -10.94
N GLN A 95 9.86 -24.42 -10.98
CA GLN A 95 10.53 -23.82 -9.82
C GLN A 95 9.94 -22.47 -9.40
N GLU A 96 9.42 -21.68 -10.33
CA GLU A 96 8.74 -20.40 -10.04
C GLU A 96 7.43 -20.62 -9.25
N GLY A 97 6.76 -21.76 -9.45
CA GLY A 97 5.54 -22.13 -8.71
C GLY A 97 5.80 -22.54 -7.27
N HIS A 98 7.02 -22.99 -6.94
CA HIS A 98 7.38 -23.48 -5.61
C HIS A 98 7.26 -22.39 -4.55
N GLU A 99 7.85 -21.21 -4.80
CA GLU A 99 7.81 -20.08 -3.86
C GLU A 99 6.38 -19.57 -3.65
N TYR A 100 5.58 -19.49 -4.71
CA TYR A 100 4.19 -19.06 -4.62
C TYR A 100 3.35 -20.07 -3.83
N THR A 101 3.55 -21.36 -4.07
CA THR A 101 2.90 -22.45 -3.34
C THR A 101 3.24 -22.43 -1.85
N LEU A 102 4.48 -22.13 -1.48
CA LEU A 102 4.88 -21.99 -0.07
C LEU A 102 4.05 -20.91 0.64
N LYS A 103 3.91 -19.74 0.01
CA LYS A 103 3.11 -18.62 0.55
C LYS A 103 1.62 -18.95 0.60
N LEU A 104 1.09 -19.64 -0.41
CA LEU A 104 -0.30 -20.12 -0.39
C LEU A 104 -0.56 -21.06 0.80
N ASN A 105 0.38 -21.94 1.11
CA ASN A 105 0.27 -22.86 2.24
C ASN A 105 0.28 -22.10 3.58
N GLU A 106 1.14 -21.09 3.72
CA GLU A 106 1.18 -20.21 4.90
C GLU A 106 -0.14 -19.47 5.09
N ALA A 107 -0.63 -18.81 4.03
CA ALA A 107 -1.92 -18.11 4.05
C ALA A 107 -3.07 -19.06 4.44
N TYR A 108 -3.10 -20.27 3.89
CA TYR A 108 -4.13 -21.25 4.21
C TYR A 108 -4.06 -21.71 5.68
N LYS A 109 -2.86 -21.95 6.23
CA LYS A 109 -2.67 -22.35 7.64
C LYS A 109 -3.20 -21.28 8.61
N VAL A 110 -2.92 -20.01 8.32
CA VAL A 110 -3.33 -18.88 9.16
C VAL A 110 -4.84 -18.65 9.06
N LEU A 111 -5.40 -18.58 7.85
CA LEU A 111 -6.80 -18.21 7.64
C LEU A 111 -7.80 -19.34 7.96
N MET A 112 -7.36 -20.61 7.96
CA MET A 112 -8.25 -21.75 8.20
C MET A 112 -8.53 -21.96 9.70
N ARG A 113 -7.62 -21.56 10.60
CA ARG A 113 -7.81 -21.70 12.04
C ARG A 113 -8.35 -20.40 12.61
N GLU A 114 -9.50 -20.47 13.27
CA GLU A 114 -10.19 -19.30 13.81
C GLU A 114 -9.30 -18.46 14.75
N ASN A 115 -8.52 -19.10 15.62
CA ASN A 115 -7.60 -18.39 16.53
C ASN A 115 -6.50 -17.63 15.76
N LEU A 116 -5.85 -18.29 14.80
CA LEU A 116 -4.80 -17.69 14.00
C LEU A 116 -5.34 -16.60 13.06
N ARG A 117 -6.56 -16.77 12.55
CA ARG A 117 -7.25 -15.76 11.74
C ARG A 117 -7.50 -14.51 12.57
N LYS A 118 -7.97 -14.64 13.80
CA LYS A 118 -8.18 -13.52 14.72
C LYS A 118 -6.87 -12.81 15.08
N GLU A 119 -5.82 -13.56 15.40
CA GLU A 119 -4.49 -13.00 15.66
C GLU A 119 -3.94 -12.26 14.43
N TYR A 120 -4.12 -12.84 13.25
CA TYR A 120 -3.72 -12.22 12.00
C TYR A 120 -4.53 -10.96 11.69
N ASP A 121 -5.85 -10.99 11.84
CA ASP A 121 -6.72 -9.84 11.64
C ASP A 121 -6.41 -8.72 12.64
N ALA A 122 -6.09 -9.06 13.89
CA ALA A 122 -5.59 -8.11 14.89
C ALA A 122 -4.24 -7.49 14.46
N SER A 123 -3.30 -8.30 13.97
CA SER A 123 -2.00 -7.82 13.47
C SER A 123 -2.13 -6.94 12.22
N ILE A 124 -3.13 -7.19 11.36
CA ILE A 124 -3.46 -6.34 10.21
C ILE A 124 -4.06 -5.01 10.67
N GLY A 125 -4.88 -5.02 11.72
CA GLY A 125 -5.40 -3.82 12.37
C GLY A 125 -4.29 -2.97 12.98
N GLU A 126 -3.35 -3.60 13.69
CA GLU A 126 -2.15 -2.95 14.23
C GLU A 126 -1.22 -2.45 13.13
N MET A 127 -1.00 -3.21 12.06
CA MET A 127 -0.22 -2.75 10.90
C MET A 127 -0.92 -1.63 10.13
N ARG A 128 -2.26 -1.60 10.02
CA ARG A 128 -2.97 -0.45 9.45
C ARG A 128 -2.90 0.77 10.38
N GLY A 129 -2.89 0.56 11.69
CA GLY A 129 -2.63 1.61 12.68
C GLY A 129 -1.17 2.12 12.67
N ASN A 130 -0.21 1.25 12.37
CA ASN A 130 1.23 1.56 12.47
C ASN A 130 1.91 1.90 11.13
N TYR A 131 1.43 1.42 9.97
CA TYR A 131 1.95 1.80 8.64
C TYR A 131 1.36 3.12 8.11
N SER A 132 0.34 3.68 8.77
CA SER A 132 0.02 5.09 8.58
C SER A 132 0.97 6.01 9.36
N SER A 133 1.72 5.50 10.35
CA SER A 133 2.56 6.34 11.21
C SER A 133 3.95 6.66 10.65
N SER A 134 4.42 5.95 9.62
CA SER A 134 5.79 6.15 9.09
C SER A 134 5.86 6.73 7.67
N SER A 135 4.74 6.76 6.94
CA SER A 135 4.71 7.29 5.56
C SER A 135 3.62 8.35 5.30
N LEU A 136 2.65 8.51 6.20
CA LEU A 136 1.80 9.71 6.29
C LEU A 136 2.04 10.31 7.67
N GLY A 137 3.03 11.19 7.73
CA GLY A 137 3.57 11.72 8.97
C GLY A 137 2.52 12.32 9.90
N ARG A 138 2.80 12.23 11.20
CA ARG A 138 2.40 13.18 12.26
C ARG A 138 0.90 13.56 12.34
N THR A 139 0.00 12.83 11.70
CA THR A 139 -1.45 13.04 11.79
C THR A 139 -2.01 12.50 13.10
N SER A 140 -2.88 13.28 13.74
CA SER A 140 -3.52 12.87 14.99
C SER A 140 -4.67 11.90 14.78
N SER A 141 -4.79 10.90 15.66
CA SER A 141 -5.91 9.95 15.63
C SER A 141 -7.14 10.55 16.31
N TRP A 142 -8.33 10.33 15.76
CA TRP A 142 -9.58 10.83 16.34
C TRP A 142 -10.15 9.85 17.37
N ASN A 143 -10.29 10.27 18.63
CA ASN A 143 -10.91 9.47 19.69
C ASN A 143 -11.90 10.33 20.50
N GLY A 144 -13.03 10.68 19.89
CA GLY A 144 -14.03 11.50 20.57
C GLY A 144 -15.39 11.51 19.87
N PRO A 145 -16.41 12.12 20.49
CA PRO A 145 -17.71 12.36 19.84
C PRO A 145 -17.50 13.09 18.51
N LEU A 146 -18.47 12.96 17.59
CA LEU A 146 -18.47 13.66 16.30
C LEU A 146 -18.61 15.17 16.51
N ARG A 147 -17.53 15.83 16.93
CA ARG A 147 -17.43 17.29 17.02
C ARG A 147 -16.91 17.86 15.70
N PRO A 148 -17.37 19.06 15.32
CA PRO A 148 -16.90 19.73 14.11
C PRO A 148 -15.49 20.33 14.27
N GLN A 149 -15.02 20.52 15.51
CA GLN A 149 -13.73 21.12 15.81
C GLN A 149 -12.77 20.06 16.38
N GLY A 150 -11.48 20.21 16.11
CA GLY A 150 -10.38 19.45 16.66
C GLY A 150 -9.27 20.38 17.17
N LEU A 151 -8.29 19.81 17.86
CA LEU A 151 -7.15 20.53 18.42
C LEU A 151 -5.97 20.49 17.47
N PHE A 152 -5.29 21.62 17.33
CA PHE A 152 -4.06 21.76 16.58
C PHE A 152 -3.02 22.52 17.42
N VAL A 153 -1.78 22.04 17.45
CA VAL A 153 -0.66 22.79 18.07
C VAL A 153 0.23 23.34 16.98
N ASP A 154 0.44 24.66 17.00
CA ASP A 154 1.41 25.32 16.15
C ASP A 154 2.82 25.15 16.72
N GLU A 155 3.56 24.21 16.14
CA GLU A 155 4.96 23.92 16.47
C GLU A 155 5.91 25.07 16.18
N ASN A 156 5.55 26.00 15.29
CA ASN A 156 6.39 27.16 15.02
C ASN A 156 6.30 28.19 16.15
N ALA A 157 5.14 28.27 16.83
CA ALA A 157 4.90 29.17 17.97
C ALA A 157 5.20 28.51 19.33
N CYS A 158 5.20 27.18 19.40
CA CYS A 158 5.40 26.44 20.64
C CYS A 158 6.83 26.58 21.18
N ILE A 159 6.97 27.25 22.33
CA ILE A 159 8.26 27.38 23.04
C ILE A 159 8.62 26.16 23.91
N GLY A 160 7.77 25.13 23.93
CA GLY A 160 8.04 23.90 24.68
C GLY A 160 7.88 24.01 26.20
N CYS A 161 6.90 24.79 26.70
CA CYS A 161 6.60 24.92 28.13
C CYS A 161 6.09 23.64 28.81
N ARG A 162 5.65 22.63 28.04
CA ARG A 162 5.15 21.30 28.49
C ARG A 162 3.86 21.29 29.32
N GLU A 163 3.26 22.44 29.61
CA GLU A 163 2.06 22.54 30.45
C GLU A 163 0.87 21.70 29.91
N CYS A 164 0.66 21.72 28.59
CA CYS A 164 -0.36 20.89 27.94
C CYS A 164 -0.16 19.38 28.15
N VAL A 165 1.09 18.92 28.19
CA VAL A 165 1.42 17.50 28.41
C VAL A 165 1.29 17.15 29.89
N HIS A 166 1.53 18.10 30.80
CA HIS A 166 1.34 17.88 32.24
C HIS A 166 -0.14 17.71 32.61
N HIS A 167 -1.03 18.47 31.98
CA HIS A 167 -2.48 18.39 32.24
C HIS A 167 -3.18 17.27 31.45
N ALA A 168 -2.83 17.08 30.17
CA ALA A 168 -3.51 16.17 29.24
C ALA A 168 -2.50 15.33 28.42
N SER A 169 -1.85 14.37 29.10
CA SER A 169 -0.78 13.55 28.54
C SER A 169 -1.24 12.47 27.55
N SER A 170 -2.53 12.14 27.49
CA SER A 170 -3.05 11.20 26.50
C SER A 170 -3.38 11.91 25.18
N THR A 171 -3.81 13.18 25.26
CA THR A 171 -4.13 14.06 24.13
C THR A 171 -2.86 14.63 23.49
N PHE A 172 -1.98 15.22 24.31
CA PHE A 172 -0.76 15.90 23.86
C PHE A 172 0.49 15.05 24.13
N ILE A 173 1.46 15.17 23.23
CA ILE A 173 2.79 14.57 23.38
C ILE A 173 3.86 15.62 23.13
N PHE A 174 4.92 15.59 23.91
CA PHE A 174 6.08 16.45 23.71
C PHE A 174 7.11 15.75 22.81
N ASP A 175 7.60 16.46 21.80
CA ASP A 175 8.69 16.00 20.94
C ASP A 175 10.02 16.56 21.45
N GLU A 176 10.82 15.71 22.09
CA GLU A 176 12.12 16.12 22.64
C GLU A 176 13.12 16.52 21.56
N ALA A 177 12.98 16.00 20.33
CA ALA A 177 13.90 16.32 19.24
C ALA A 177 13.66 17.72 18.68
N LEU A 178 12.40 18.17 18.66
CA LEU A 178 12.01 19.47 18.13
C LEU A 178 11.81 20.52 19.22
N GLY A 179 11.66 20.12 20.48
CA GLY A 179 11.35 21.02 21.59
C GLY A 179 9.92 21.53 21.58
N CYS A 180 9.01 20.88 20.84
CA CYS A 180 7.64 21.35 20.63
C CYS A 180 6.62 20.31 21.11
N ALA A 181 5.45 20.78 21.54
CA ALA A 181 4.30 19.91 21.79
C ALA A 181 3.52 19.65 20.49
N ARG A 182 2.86 18.50 20.42
CA ARG A 182 1.96 18.11 19.31
C ARG A 182 0.76 17.33 19.83
N VAL A 183 -0.32 17.27 19.04
CA VAL A 183 -1.49 16.44 19.35
C VAL A 183 -1.26 15.03 18.82
N LYS A 184 -1.42 14.02 19.68
CA LYS A 184 -1.36 12.60 19.28
C LYS A 184 -2.75 12.03 19.07
N LEU A 185 -3.64 12.34 20.00
CA LEU A 185 -4.98 11.78 20.07
C LEU A 185 -5.97 12.92 20.32
N GLN A 186 -6.92 13.11 19.42
CA GLN A 186 -7.99 14.07 19.62
C GLN A 186 -8.92 13.54 20.71
N TYR A 187 -9.18 14.36 21.73
CA TYR A 187 -10.09 14.03 22.84
C TYR A 187 -9.71 12.78 23.66
N GLY A 188 -8.42 12.57 23.88
CA GLY A 188 -7.93 11.45 24.72
C GLY A 188 -8.26 11.59 26.21
N ASP A 189 -8.23 12.82 26.71
CA ASP A 189 -8.48 13.16 28.11
C ASP A 189 -9.86 13.79 28.33
N ASP A 190 -10.23 13.95 29.61
CA ASP A 190 -11.44 14.68 30.00
C ASP A 190 -11.43 16.11 29.44
N GLU A 191 -12.59 16.59 28.98
CA GLU A 191 -12.75 17.91 28.36
C GLU A 191 -12.20 19.04 29.23
N GLN A 192 -12.40 18.97 30.54
CA GLN A 192 -11.88 19.94 31.50
C GLN A 192 -10.35 20.00 31.52
N LYS A 193 -9.66 18.86 31.39
CA LYS A 193 -8.20 18.82 31.34
C LYS A 193 -7.67 19.43 30.05
N ILE A 194 -8.39 19.20 28.95
CA ILE A 194 -8.06 19.76 27.64
C ILE A 194 -8.22 21.28 27.69
N GLU A 195 -9.32 21.79 28.23
CA GLU A 195 -9.58 23.23 28.36
C GLU A 195 -8.50 23.92 29.23
N VAL A 196 -8.20 23.35 30.40
CA VAL A 196 -7.09 23.84 31.25
C VAL A 196 -5.76 23.81 30.50
N SER A 197 -5.50 22.80 29.67
CA SER A 197 -4.27 22.72 28.86
C SER A 197 -4.17 23.85 27.82
N VAL A 198 -5.30 24.25 27.23
CA VAL A 198 -5.37 25.36 26.27
C VAL A 198 -5.13 26.68 26.99
N ASP A 199 -5.81 26.91 28.11
CA ASP A 199 -5.75 28.16 28.86
C ASP A 199 -4.41 28.38 29.58
N SER A 200 -3.75 27.31 30.01
CA SER A 200 -2.44 27.39 30.67
C SER A 200 -1.29 27.67 29.70
N CYS A 201 -1.54 27.79 28.38
CA CYS A 201 -0.48 28.01 27.39
C CYS A 201 0.04 29.46 27.41
N PRO A 202 1.32 29.72 27.72
CA PRO A 202 1.84 31.10 27.84
C PRO A 202 1.96 31.84 26.49
N VAL A 203 2.02 31.09 25.38
CA VAL A 203 2.20 31.63 24.02
C VAL A 203 0.98 31.39 23.12
N ASN A 204 -0.09 30.79 23.67
CA ASN A 204 -1.31 30.44 22.92
C ASN A 204 -1.04 29.65 21.64
N CYS A 205 -0.12 28.66 21.68
CA CYS A 205 0.23 27.85 20.52
C CYS A 205 -0.78 26.72 20.22
N ILE A 206 -1.89 26.63 20.96
CA ILE A 206 -2.92 25.59 20.80
C ILE A 206 -4.17 26.26 20.24
N HIS A 207 -4.69 25.71 19.14
CA HIS A 207 -5.80 26.27 18.39
C HIS A 207 -6.91 25.23 18.18
N TRP A 208 -8.15 25.68 18.28
CA TRP A 208 -9.33 24.94 17.85
C TRP A 208 -9.52 25.17 16.35
N VAL A 209 -9.58 24.08 15.58
CA VAL A 209 -9.65 24.09 14.11
C VAL A 209 -10.79 23.21 13.64
N GLU A 210 -11.40 23.53 12.50
CA GLU A 210 -12.37 22.65 11.85
C GLU A 210 -11.76 21.29 11.46
N LYS A 211 -12.55 20.22 11.60
CA LYS A 211 -12.12 18.85 11.33
C LYS A 211 -11.60 18.67 9.90
N GLU A 212 -12.15 19.41 8.95
CA GLU A 212 -11.80 19.36 7.53
C GLU A 212 -10.44 20.02 7.25
N GLU A 213 -10.07 21.04 8.02
CA GLU A 213 -8.82 21.78 7.85
C GLU A 213 -7.64 21.12 8.58
N LEU A 214 -7.92 20.35 9.64
CA LEU A 214 -6.92 19.72 10.49
C LEU A 214 -5.89 18.86 9.72
N PRO A 215 -6.27 17.97 8.77
CA PRO A 215 -5.31 17.18 8.01
C PRO A 215 -4.38 18.04 7.14
N VAL A 216 -4.87 19.17 6.62
CA VAL A 216 -4.08 20.10 5.79
C VAL A 216 -3.04 20.82 6.65
N LEU A 217 -3.42 21.26 7.85
CA LEU A 217 -2.49 21.91 8.78
C LEU A 217 -1.39 20.95 9.25
N GLU A 218 -1.77 19.73 9.64
CA GLU A 218 -0.82 18.69 10.08
C GLU A 218 0.14 18.28 8.96
N PHE A 219 -0.29 18.34 7.70
CA PHE A 219 0.57 18.10 6.56
C PHE A 219 1.56 19.26 6.34
N LEU A 220 1.08 20.50 6.39
CA LEU A 220 1.90 21.69 6.12
C LEU A 220 2.93 22.01 7.20
N ILE A 221 2.68 21.61 8.46
CA ILE A 221 3.63 21.83 9.56
C ILE A 221 4.81 20.84 9.54
N GLN A 222 4.72 19.77 8.75
CA GLN A 222 5.82 18.80 8.62
C GLN A 222 7.04 19.47 7.99
N PRO A 223 8.25 19.26 8.56
CA PRO A 223 9.46 19.76 7.96
C PRO A 223 9.62 19.14 6.57
N GLN A 224 9.60 19.96 5.53
CA GLN A 224 9.81 19.51 4.15
C GLN A 224 11.28 19.71 3.76
N PRO A 225 11.92 18.74 3.10
CA PRO A 225 13.28 18.91 2.60
C PRO A 225 13.24 19.95 1.48
N LYS A 226 13.98 21.05 1.64
CA LYS A 226 14.13 22.07 0.61
C LYS A 226 15.20 21.61 -0.37
N GLU A 227 14.82 21.44 -1.63
CA GLU A 227 15.78 21.22 -2.72
C GLU A 227 16.67 22.47 -2.84
N GLY A 228 17.90 22.37 -2.33
CA GLY A 228 18.89 23.43 -2.43
C GLY A 228 19.55 23.41 -3.81
N PHE A 229 19.35 24.47 -4.59
CA PHE A 229 20.19 24.74 -5.76
C PHE A 229 21.33 25.67 -5.33
N GLY A 230 22.54 25.13 -5.14
CA GLY A 230 23.75 25.92 -4.86
C GLY A 230 24.66 25.35 -3.76
N ILE A 231 25.79 26.04 -3.51
CA ILE A 231 26.82 25.68 -2.52
C ILE A 231 26.33 25.86 -1.07
N PHE A 232 25.32 26.70 -0.85
CA PHE A 232 24.57 26.74 0.40
C PHE A 232 23.44 25.72 0.33
N GLY A 233 23.74 24.53 0.83
CA GLY A 233 22.98 23.30 0.67
C GLY A 233 21.53 23.33 1.15
N GLY A 234 20.80 22.30 0.71
CA GLY A 234 19.42 22.04 1.08
C GLY A 234 19.20 22.15 2.59
N GLY A 235 18.13 22.85 2.94
CA GLY A 235 17.67 23.02 4.31
C GLY A 235 16.31 22.36 4.52
N TRP A 236 15.73 22.58 5.69
CA TRP A 236 14.32 22.26 5.94
C TRP A 236 13.58 23.58 6.04
N GLU A 237 12.49 23.72 5.28
CA GLU A 237 11.69 24.95 5.30
C GLU A 237 10.26 24.60 5.72
N ARG A 238 9.76 25.35 6.70
CA ARG A 238 8.36 25.34 7.11
C ARG A 238 7.74 26.68 6.72
N PRO A 239 6.45 26.72 6.36
CA PRO A 239 5.76 27.98 6.15
C PRO A 239 5.76 28.79 7.44
N ALA A 240 6.00 30.11 7.34
CA ALA A 240 6.04 30.99 8.50
C ALA A 240 4.69 31.04 9.26
N ASN A 241 3.58 30.94 8.52
CA ASN A 241 2.22 30.88 9.08
C ASN A 241 1.48 29.69 8.45
N VAL A 242 1.25 28.64 9.24
CA VAL A 242 0.63 27.39 8.75
C VAL A 242 -0.80 27.61 8.27
N PHE A 243 -1.57 28.47 8.95
CA PHE A 243 -2.96 28.80 8.56
C PHE A 243 -3.06 29.54 7.22
N MET A 244 -2.14 30.46 6.93
CA MET A 244 -2.10 31.17 5.65
C MET A 244 -1.74 30.21 4.51
N ALA A 245 -0.79 29.31 4.77
CA ALA A 245 -0.44 28.26 3.84
C ALA A 245 -1.64 27.34 3.56
N ALA A 246 -2.38 26.91 4.58
CA ALA A 246 -3.59 26.09 4.42
C ALA A 246 -4.68 26.78 3.60
N LYS A 247 -4.96 28.06 3.85
CA LYS A 247 -5.90 28.84 3.04
C LYS A 247 -5.47 28.91 1.58
N SER A 248 -4.18 29.13 1.32
CA SER A 248 -3.63 29.17 -0.04
C SER A 248 -3.75 27.81 -0.73
N PHE A 249 -3.50 26.72 0.00
CA PHE A 249 -3.60 25.35 -0.48
C PHE A 249 -5.05 24.99 -0.84
N ASN A 250 -6.00 25.28 0.04
CA ASN A 250 -7.42 25.04 -0.21
C ASN A 250 -7.96 25.87 -1.40
N LYS A 251 -7.48 27.11 -1.55
CA LYS A 251 -7.82 27.94 -2.72
C LYS A 251 -7.27 27.34 -4.02
N GLN A 252 -6.04 26.83 -3.99
CA GLN A 252 -5.41 26.22 -5.15
C GLN A 252 -6.11 24.93 -5.57
N THR A 253 -6.42 24.03 -4.63
CA THR A 253 -7.14 22.79 -4.92
C THR A 253 -8.54 23.05 -5.47
N HIS A 254 -9.24 24.06 -4.94
CA HIS A 254 -10.54 24.48 -5.45
C HIS A 254 -10.46 25.03 -6.88
N ASN A 255 -9.46 25.86 -7.19
CA ASN A 255 -9.23 26.37 -8.55
C ASN A 255 -8.85 25.27 -9.54
N GLU A 256 -8.01 24.32 -9.14
CA GLU A 256 -7.65 23.16 -9.97
C GLU A 256 -8.85 22.25 -10.25
N ASN A 257 -9.72 22.06 -9.26
CA ASN A 257 -10.96 21.29 -9.44
C ASN A 257 -11.96 22.03 -10.33
N HIS A 258 -12.12 23.35 -10.22
CA HIS A 258 -12.92 24.14 -11.18
C HIS A 258 -12.31 24.14 -12.59
N GLY A 259 -10.98 24.15 -12.71
CA GLY A 259 -10.25 24.02 -13.98
C GLY A 259 -10.43 22.64 -14.61
N ARG A 260 -10.45 21.57 -13.80
CA ARG A 260 -10.78 20.21 -14.28
C ARG A 260 -12.24 20.06 -14.64
N ASN A 261 -13.17 20.61 -13.85
CA ASN A 261 -14.60 20.52 -14.15
C ASN A 261 -14.96 21.30 -15.41
N SER A 262 -14.38 22.48 -15.63
CA SER A 262 -14.58 23.27 -16.86
C SER A 262 -13.96 22.61 -18.10
N ARG A 263 -12.85 21.89 -17.94
CA ARG A 263 -12.21 21.08 -19.00
C ARG A 263 -12.88 19.71 -19.20
N ALA A 264 -13.63 19.22 -18.21
CA ALA A 264 -14.49 18.05 -18.29
C ALA A 264 -15.88 18.39 -18.86
N SER A 265 -16.32 19.65 -18.77
CA SER A 265 -17.64 20.12 -19.23
C SER A 265 -17.65 20.68 -20.66
N THR A 266 -16.62 20.43 -21.46
CA THR A 266 -16.60 20.82 -22.89
C THR A 266 -15.94 19.75 -23.76
N VAL A 267 -16.56 18.56 -23.83
CA VAL A 267 -16.87 17.82 -25.08
C VAL A 267 -17.98 16.82 -24.73
N GLU A 268 -19.23 17.28 -24.65
CA GLU A 268 -20.36 16.39 -24.95
C GLU A 268 -20.41 16.28 -26.48
N GLU A 269 -19.53 15.46 -27.06
CA GLU A 269 -19.74 14.97 -28.41
C GLU A 269 -20.99 14.10 -28.33
N GLU A 270 -22.11 14.59 -28.87
CA GLU A 270 -23.31 13.76 -29.08
C GLU A 270 -22.87 12.47 -29.76
N GLU A 271 -22.92 11.35 -29.03
CA GLU A 271 -22.56 10.05 -29.58
C GLU A 271 -23.42 9.80 -30.82
N THR A 272 -22.79 9.57 -31.97
CA THR A 272 -23.57 9.28 -33.17
C THR A 272 -24.45 8.04 -32.91
N PRO A 273 -25.69 7.98 -33.43
CA PRO A 273 -26.59 6.85 -33.17
C PRO A 273 -25.99 5.49 -33.57
N ALA A 274 -25.05 5.49 -34.51
CA ALA A 274 -24.28 4.30 -34.88
C ALA A 274 -23.33 3.81 -33.76
N GLN A 275 -22.66 4.73 -33.06
CA GLN A 275 -21.76 4.41 -31.94
C GLN A 275 -22.55 3.88 -30.73
N ALA A 276 -23.70 4.48 -30.43
CA ALA A 276 -24.59 4.00 -29.38
C ALA A 276 -25.09 2.57 -29.65
N LYS A 277 -25.49 2.28 -30.91
CA LYS A 277 -25.93 0.94 -31.32
C LYS A 277 -24.79 -0.09 -31.25
N ALA A 278 -23.58 0.28 -31.68
CA ALA A 278 -22.41 -0.59 -31.60
C ALA A 278 -22.07 -0.97 -30.15
N ARG A 279 -22.17 -0.02 -29.21
CA ARG A 279 -22.00 -0.29 -27.78
C ARG A 279 -23.09 -1.20 -27.22
N ALA A 280 -24.35 -0.97 -27.57
CA ALA A 280 -25.47 -1.80 -27.14
C ALA A 280 -25.42 -3.22 -27.70
N ASP A 281 -24.86 -3.41 -28.90
CA ASP A 281 -24.62 -4.73 -29.48
C ASP A 281 -23.41 -5.42 -28.85
N ALA A 282 -22.36 -4.68 -28.52
CA ALA A 282 -21.20 -5.21 -27.80
C ALA A 282 -21.57 -5.70 -26.40
N SER A 283 -22.38 -4.93 -25.65
CA SER A 283 -22.84 -5.33 -24.32
C SER A 283 -23.76 -6.57 -24.36
N ARG A 284 -24.66 -6.64 -25.36
CA ARG A 284 -25.51 -7.83 -25.58
C ARG A 284 -24.70 -9.07 -25.93
N LYS A 285 -23.65 -8.94 -26.74
CA LYS A 285 -22.74 -10.06 -27.06
C LYS A 285 -21.99 -10.57 -25.84
N ILE A 286 -21.48 -9.66 -24.99
CA ILE A 286 -20.81 -10.05 -23.74
C ILE A 286 -21.78 -10.82 -22.82
N ASN A 287 -23.03 -10.35 -22.70
CA ASN A 287 -24.05 -11.06 -21.92
C ASN A 287 -24.48 -12.41 -22.53
N MET A 288 -24.58 -12.52 -23.85
CA MET A 288 -24.90 -13.79 -24.52
C MET A 288 -23.75 -14.80 -24.47
N GLU A 289 -22.50 -14.36 -24.58
CA GLU A 289 -21.31 -15.21 -24.41
C GLU A 289 -21.18 -15.69 -22.95
N ALA A 290 -21.48 -14.81 -21.97
CA ALA A 290 -21.54 -15.19 -20.57
C ALA A 290 -22.64 -16.23 -20.28
N ALA A 291 -23.83 -16.07 -20.88
CA ALA A 291 -24.95 -17.00 -20.68
C ALA A 291 -24.74 -18.37 -21.36
N SER A 292 -24.17 -18.40 -22.56
CA SER A 292 -23.94 -19.64 -23.31
C SER A 292 -22.73 -20.43 -22.83
N GLY A 293 -21.67 -19.77 -22.35
CA GLY A 293 -20.48 -20.41 -21.80
C GLY A 293 -20.70 -21.14 -20.47
N LEU A 294 -21.70 -20.71 -19.68
CA LEU A 294 -22.06 -21.31 -18.40
C LEU A 294 -22.91 -22.58 -18.55
N PHE A 295 -23.85 -22.61 -19.51
CA PHE A 295 -24.75 -23.75 -19.72
C PHE A 295 -24.03 -24.97 -20.31
N SER A 296 -23.07 -24.75 -21.20
CA SER A 296 -22.35 -25.82 -21.90
C SER A 296 -21.36 -26.58 -21.00
N ARG A 297 -20.70 -25.88 -20.06
CA ARG A 297 -19.74 -26.51 -19.12
C ARG A 297 -20.42 -27.28 -17.98
N PHE A 298 -21.65 -26.90 -17.62
CA PHE A 298 -22.46 -27.59 -16.62
C PHE A 298 -22.98 -28.93 -17.14
N TRP A 299 -23.48 -28.98 -18.37
CA TRP A 299 -23.99 -30.20 -19.01
C TRP A 299 -22.88 -31.24 -19.29
N GLN A 300 -21.66 -30.80 -19.57
CA GLN A 300 -20.51 -31.68 -19.83
C GLN A 300 -19.89 -32.27 -18.55
N TRP A 301 -20.23 -31.74 -17.38
CA TRP A 301 -19.78 -32.24 -16.08
C TRP A 301 -20.74 -33.29 -15.48
N GLN A 302 -22.04 -33.23 -15.80
CA GLN A 302 -23.05 -34.14 -15.29
C GLN A 302 -23.02 -35.57 -15.88
N ASN A 303 -22.33 -35.79 -17.01
CA ASN A 303 -22.33 -37.07 -17.75
C ASN A 303 -21.00 -37.85 -17.68
N LYS A 304 -20.14 -37.63 -16.68
CA LYS A 304 -18.94 -38.46 -16.51
C LYS A 304 -19.22 -39.63 -15.56
N PRO A 305 -19.08 -40.89 -16.01
CA PRO A 305 -19.23 -42.05 -15.13
C PRO A 305 -18.11 -42.04 -14.07
N PHE A 306 -18.53 -42.22 -12.82
CA PHE A 306 -17.71 -42.26 -11.61
C PHE A 306 -17.71 -43.71 -11.11
N TRP A 307 -16.52 -44.19 -10.71
CA TRP A 307 -16.14 -45.55 -10.28
C TRP A 307 -15.58 -46.49 -11.36
N GLY A 308 -14.27 -46.73 -11.29
CA GLY A 308 -13.63 -47.96 -11.73
C GLY A 308 -13.24 -48.75 -10.49
N GLU A 309 -13.85 -49.92 -10.32
CA GLU A 309 -13.47 -50.97 -9.38
C GLU A 309 -12.03 -51.42 -9.62
N LYS A 310 -11.36 -51.86 -8.55
CA LYS A 310 -10.40 -52.97 -8.62
C LYS A 310 -10.39 -53.71 -7.29
N GLU A 311 -11.00 -54.89 -7.34
CA GLU A 311 -10.71 -56.03 -6.48
C GLU A 311 -9.31 -56.61 -6.80
N GLU A 312 -8.87 -57.43 -5.84
CA GLU A 312 -7.65 -58.26 -5.73
C GLU A 312 -6.38 -57.61 -5.16
#